data_AF-A0AAP5Y3H8-F1
#
_entry.id   AF-A0AAP5Y3H8-F1
#
_cell.length_a   1.000
_cell.length_b   1.000
_cell.length_c   1.000
_cell.angle_alpha   90.00
_cell.angle_beta   90.00
_cell.angle_gamma   90.00
#
_symmetry.space_group_name_H-M   'P 1'
#
loop_
_entity.id
_entity.type
_entity.pdbx_description
1 polymer ?
#
loop_
_entity_poly.entity_id
_entity_poly.type
_entity_poly.pdbx_seq_one_letter_code
_entity_poly.pdbx_strand_id
1 'polypeptide(L)'
;MKSLISTRGKIKSPRKPKKKYTINDLSENDRGIYQEIMENVLRRYGIDPAIVLEELKKRKQEQEKDKNKIENSTRICSVFNVNRTSIYEKI
;
A
#
# COMPACT_ATOMS: atom_id res chain seq x y z
N MET A 1 50.70 -28.33 -4.39
CA MET A 1 49.54 -28.84 -5.14
C MET A 1 48.69 -29.71 -4.23
N LYS A 2 47.48 -29.27 -3.87
CA LYS A 2 46.41 -30.13 -3.33
C LYS A 2 45.07 -29.62 -3.84
N SER A 3 44.55 -30.39 -4.79
CA SER A 3 43.15 -30.68 -5.14
C SER A 3 42.07 -29.62 -4.89
N LEU A 4 41.53 -29.18 -6.03
CA LEU A 4 40.12 -28.88 -6.29
C LEU A 4 39.17 -29.79 -5.48
N ILE A 5 38.13 -29.22 -4.87
CA ILE A 5 36.72 -29.66 -4.84
C ILE A 5 35.99 -28.83 -3.77
N SER A 6 35.00 -28.04 -4.17
CA SER A 6 33.74 -27.94 -3.42
C SER A 6 32.62 -27.45 -4.34
N THR A 7 31.84 -28.45 -4.76
CA THR A 7 30.40 -28.40 -5.05
C THR A 7 29.84 -27.14 -5.68
N ARG A 8 29.63 -27.20 -7.00
CA ARG A 8 28.65 -26.40 -7.74
C ARG A 8 27.24 -26.72 -7.21
N GLY A 9 26.92 -26.25 -6.01
CA GLY A 9 25.55 -26.13 -5.55
C GLY A 9 24.87 -25.10 -6.43
N LYS A 10 23.90 -25.53 -7.24
CA LYS A 10 23.01 -24.59 -7.94
C LYS A 10 22.37 -23.72 -6.85
N ILE A 11 22.82 -22.48 -6.71
CA ILE A 11 22.12 -21.48 -5.91
C ILE A 11 20.72 -21.43 -6.51
N LYS A 12 19.71 -21.94 -5.77
CA LYS A 12 18.31 -21.82 -6.18
C LYS A 12 18.11 -20.33 -6.46
N SER A 13 17.74 -19.99 -7.69
CA SER A 13 17.46 -18.60 -8.03
C SER A 13 16.47 -18.03 -7.01
N PRO A 14 16.65 -16.78 -6.53
CA PRO A 14 15.68 -16.19 -5.64
C PRO A 14 14.32 -16.29 -6.33
N ARG A 15 13.40 -16.99 -5.67
CA ARG A 15 12.05 -17.25 -6.17
C ARG A 15 11.46 -15.88 -6.51
N LYS A 16 11.31 -15.56 -7.80
CA LYS A 16 10.77 -14.25 -8.23
C LYS A 16 9.50 -14.00 -7.41
N PRO A 17 9.35 -12.84 -6.77
CA PRO A 17 8.15 -12.57 -5.98
C PRO A 17 6.94 -12.77 -6.89
N LYS A 18 5.96 -13.55 -6.41
CA LYS A 18 4.71 -13.74 -7.15
C LYS A 18 4.14 -12.35 -7.46
N LYS A 19 3.85 -12.08 -8.74
CA LYS A 19 3.26 -10.81 -9.16
C LYS A 19 1.97 -10.62 -8.37
N LYS A 20 1.87 -9.52 -7.61
CA LYS A 20 0.63 -9.16 -6.94
C LYS A 20 -0.29 -8.60 -8.02
N TYR A 21 -1.39 -9.29 -8.28
CA TYR A 21 -2.46 -8.76 -9.12
C TYR A 21 -3.23 -7.72 -8.32
N THR A 22 -3.39 -6.55 -8.91
CA THR A 22 -4.14 -5.43 -8.36
C THR A 22 -5.47 -5.30 -9.10
N ILE A 23 -6.43 -4.60 -8.50
CA ILE A 23 -7.70 -4.31 -9.17
C ILE A 23 -7.51 -3.54 -10.49
N ASN A 24 -6.39 -2.82 -10.62
CA ASN A 24 -6.05 -2.06 -11.82
C ASN A 24 -5.61 -2.96 -12.98
N ASP A 25 -5.19 -4.19 -12.70
CA ASP A 25 -4.83 -5.18 -13.72
C ASP A 25 -6.05 -5.85 -14.37
N LEU A 26 -7.26 -5.59 -13.86
CA LEU A 26 -8.53 -6.11 -14.39
C LEU A 26 -9.12 -5.17 -15.46
N SER A 27 -9.75 -5.76 -16.48
CA SER A 27 -10.57 -5.02 -17.46
C SER A 27 -11.81 -4.40 -16.79
N GLU A 28 -12.45 -3.42 -17.44
CA GLU A 28 -13.66 -2.79 -16.88
C GLU A 28 -14.77 -3.80 -16.59
N ASN A 29 -14.97 -4.77 -17.48
CA ASN A 29 -15.95 -5.83 -17.29
C ASN A 29 -15.57 -6.74 -16.12
N ASP A 30 -14.29 -7.12 -16.01
CA ASP A 30 -13.80 -7.97 -14.93
C ASP A 30 -13.88 -7.27 -13.57
N ARG A 31 -13.79 -5.93 -13.52
CA ARG A 31 -13.97 -5.15 -12.29
C ARG A 31 -15.40 -5.24 -11.78
N GLY A 32 -16.40 -5.23 -12.67
CA GLY A 32 -17.80 -5.43 -12.30
C GLY A 32 -18.03 -6.81 -11.68
N ILE A 33 -17.52 -7.86 -12.34
CA ILE A 33 -17.60 -9.24 -11.85
C ILE A 33 -16.86 -9.38 -10.51
N TYR A 34 -15.68 -8.78 -10.38
CA TYR A 34 -14.92 -8.77 -9.12
C TYR A 34 -15.71 -8.13 -7.97
N GLN A 35 -16.36 -6.99 -8.23
CA GLN A 35 -17.19 -6.32 -7.22
C GLN A 35 -18.34 -7.22 -6.75
N GLU A 36 -19.05 -7.86 -7.68
CA GLU A 36 -20.15 -8.77 -7.36
C GLU A 36 -19.67 -9.97 -6.51
N ILE A 37 -18.53 -10.57 -6.88
CA ILE A 37 -17.92 -11.66 -6.11
C ILE A 37 -17.60 -11.19 -4.69
N MET A 38 -16.99 -10.02 -4.54
CA MET A 38 -16.62 -9.49 -3.22
C MET A 38 -17.85 -9.18 -2.36
N GLU A 39 -18.89 -8.57 -2.92
CA GLU A 39 -20.14 -8.32 -2.19
C GLU A 39 -20.81 -9.63 -1.73
N ASN A 40 -20.83 -10.65 -2.59
CA ASN A 40 -21.34 -11.97 -2.25
C ASN A 40 -20.53 -12.63 -1.13
N VAL A 41 -19.20 -12.51 -1.18
CA VAL A 41 -18.32 -13.00 -0.11
C VAL A 41 -18.63 -12.29 1.21
N LEU A 42 -18.71 -10.96 1.22
CA LEU A 42 -19.04 -10.19 2.42
C LEU A 42 -20.39 -10.61 3.02
N ARG A 43 -21.43 -10.74 2.19
CA ARG A 43 -22.76 -11.21 2.60
C ARG A 43 -22.73 -12.60 3.22
N ARG A 44 -21.94 -13.54 2.67
CA ARG A 44 -21.77 -14.90 3.23
C ARG A 44 -21.18 -14.88 4.63
N TYR A 45 -20.32 -13.91 4.93
CA TYR A 45 -19.75 -13.71 6.26
C TYR A 45 -20.63 -12.80 7.15
N GLY A 46 -21.83 -12.42 6.70
CA GLY A 46 -22.73 -11.53 7.45
C GLY A 46 -22.22 -10.09 7.56
N ILE A 47 -21.29 -9.69 6.71
CA ILE A 47 -20.74 -8.33 6.68
C ILE A 47 -21.56 -7.51 5.69
N ASP A 48 -22.16 -6.41 6.18
CA ASP A 48 -22.82 -5.44 5.33
C ASP A 48 -21.76 -4.68 4.49
N PRO A 49 -21.87 -4.69 3.14
CA PRO A 49 -21.01 -3.88 2.28
C PRO A 49 -20.92 -2.39 2.66
N ALA A 50 -21.96 -1.83 3.30
CA ALA A 50 -21.95 -0.46 3.79
C ALA A 50 -20.83 -0.19 4.81
N ILE A 51 -20.50 -1.18 5.65
CA ILE A 51 -19.42 -1.07 6.65
C ILE A 51 -18.07 -0.87 5.94
N VAL A 52 -17.83 -1.62 4.87
CA VAL A 52 -16.60 -1.51 4.08
C VAL A 52 -16.51 -0.13 3.41
N LEU A 53 -17.65 0.40 2.94
CA LEU A 53 -17.73 1.73 2.35
C LEU A 53 -17.42 2.84 3.37
N GLU A 54 -17.95 2.73 4.60
CA GLU A 54 -17.64 3.68 5.68
C GLU A 54 -16.16 3.66 6.07
N GLU A 55 -15.59 2.47 6.22
CA GLU A 55 -14.17 2.30 6.54
C GLU A 55 -13.28 2.88 5.43
N LEU A 56 -13.67 2.70 4.16
CA LEU A 56 -12.99 3.29 3.01
C LEU A 56 -13.04 4.83 3.03
N LYS A 57 -14.20 5.41 3.38
CA LYS A 57 -14.34 6.87 3.54
C LYS A 57 -13.45 7.41 4.65
N LYS A 58 -13.41 6.74 5.83
CA LYS A 58 -12.55 7.13 6.95
C LYS A 58 -11.09 7.16 6.56
N ARG A 59 -10.58 6.08 5.94
CA ARG A 59 -9.19 6.00 5.48
C ARG A 59 -8.84 7.06 4.44
N LYS A 60 -9.76 7.37 3.52
CA LYS A 60 -9.56 8.45 2.54
C LYS A 60 -9.45 9.81 3.22
N GLN A 61 -10.30 10.09 4.20
CA GLN A 61 -10.25 11.33 4.98
C GLN A 61 -8.96 11.46 5.82
N GLU A 62 -8.48 10.37 6.41
CA GLU A 62 -7.21 10.36 7.15
C GLU A 62 -6.03 10.65 6.23
N GLN A 63 -5.96 9.99 5.06
CA GLN A 63 -4.91 10.26 4.07
C GLN A 63 -4.93 11.71 3.58
N GLU A 64 -6.12 12.31 3.42
CA GLU A 64 -6.26 13.70 3.02
C GLU A 64 -5.81 14.66 4.12
N LYS A 65 -6.16 14.38 5.38
CA LYS A 65 -5.65 15.14 6.54
C LYS A 65 -4.13 15.08 6.64
N ASP A 66 -3.54 13.91 6.42
CA ASP A 66 -2.08 13.76 6.49
C ASP A 66 -1.36 14.45 5.33
N LYS A 67 -1.93 14.41 4.11
CA LYS A 67 -1.43 15.22 2.99
C LYS A 67 -1.48 16.72 3.30
N ASN A 68 -2.59 17.20 3.84
CA ASN A 68 -2.74 18.62 4.21
C ASN A 68 -1.74 19.04 5.30
N LYS A 69 -1.47 18.18 6.30
CA LYS A 69 -0.42 18.41 7.30
C LYS A 69 0.96 18.50 6.66
N ILE A 70 1.29 17.59 5.74
CA ILE A 70 2.58 17.58 5.03
C ILE A 70 2.74 18.83 4.17
N GLU A 71 1.71 19.21 3.41
CA GLU A 71 1.74 20.40 2.56
C GLU A 71 1.88 21.68 3.39
N ASN A 72 1.12 21.79 4.49
CA ASN A 72 1.25 22.93 5.40
C ASN A 72 2.65 23.01 6.02
N SER A 73 3.20 21.88 6.49
CA SER A 73 4.58 21.86 7.02
C SER A 73 5.62 22.30 5.97
N THR A 74 5.44 21.89 4.72
CA THR A 74 6.33 22.26 3.61
C THR A 74 6.24 23.75 3.29
N ARG A 75 5.02 24.31 3.26
CA ARG A 75 4.80 25.74 3.08
C ARG A 75 5.42 26.56 4.22
N ILE A 76 5.24 26.15 5.47
CA ILE A 76 5.84 26.82 6.64
C ILE A 76 7.37 26.79 6.56
N CYS A 77 7.97 25.64 6.23
CA CYS A 77 9.42 25.54 6.04
C CYS A 77 9.92 26.51 4.95
N SER A 78 9.18 26.63 3.83
CA SER A 78 9.55 27.55 2.75
C SER A 78 9.39 29.03 3.10
N VAL A 79 8.35 29.41 3.84
CA VAL A 79 8.09 30.82 4.20
C VAL A 79 9.07 31.32 5.25
N PHE A 80 9.35 30.50 6.27
CA PHE A 80 10.20 30.88 7.40
C PHE A 80 11.66 30.45 7.23
N ASN A 81 12.00 29.80 6.10
CA ASN A 81 13.33 29.28 5.79
C ASN A 81 13.92 28.41 6.92
N VAL A 82 13.06 27.59 7.55
CA VAL A 82 13.42 26.70 8.66
C VAL A 82 13.41 25.25 8.20
N ASN A 83 14.33 24.47 8.77
CA ASN A 83 14.51 23.08 8.39
C ASN A 83 13.37 22.22 8.96
N ARG A 84 12.81 21.31 8.16
CA ARG A 84 11.60 20.54 8.55
C ARG A 84 11.79 19.72 9.83
N THR A 85 13.01 19.28 10.10
CA THR A 85 13.38 18.54 11.32
C THR A 85 13.26 19.39 12.60
N SER A 86 13.45 20.71 12.53
CA SER A 86 13.34 21.58 13.72
C SER A 86 11.90 21.83 14.18
N ILE A 87 10.91 21.51 13.33
CA ILE A 87 9.48 21.67 13.64
C ILE A 87 8.96 20.50 14.51
N TYR A 88 9.56 19.31 14.38
CA TYR A 88 9.08 18.09 15.05
C TYR A 88 9.98 17.62 16.22
N GLU A 89 11.11 18.29 16.50
CA GLU A 89 11.99 17.98 17.65
C GLU A 89 11.37 18.27 19.04
N LYS A 90 10.12 18.74 19.11
CA LYS A 90 9.43 19.11 20.36
C LYS A 90 8.20 18.27 20.73
N ILE A 91 8.02 17.11 20.11
CA ILE A 91 7.01 16.12 20.53
C ILE A 91 7.74 14.90 21.08
#